data_AF-A0A2M7INA5-F1
#
_entry.id   AF-A0A2M7INA5-F1
#
_cell.length_a   1.000
_cell.length_b   1.000
_cell.length_c   1.000
_cell.angle_alpha   90.00
_cell.angle_beta   90.00
_cell.angle_gamma   90.00
#
_symmetry.space_group_name_H-M   'P 1'
#
loop_
_entity.id
_entity.type
_entity.pdbx_description
1 polymer ?
#
loop_
_entity_poly.entity_id
_entity_poly.type
_entity_poly.pdbx_seq_one_letter_code
_entity_poly.pdbx_strand_id
1 'polypeptide(L)'
;ARDMVTKWGMSETLGPIAYEGTGGRMIGGGASEDRGYSPQVAKAIDDEVNKIIQDGMQKARAILTKYRIALDNIAVRLAEVETLEREEYEALLKQEGVEIKDAYKKQREIDEAVADPTKVLAKAGGEVKL
;
A
#
# COMPACT_ATOMS: atom_id res chain seq x y z
N ALA A 1 8.10 -2.14 7.56
CA ALA A 1 9.42 -2.75 7.29
C ALA A 1 9.86 -3.63 8.45
N ARG A 2 10.02 -3.09 9.67
CA ARG A 2 10.41 -3.86 10.86
C ARG A 2 9.55 -5.10 11.11
N ASP A 3 8.22 -4.98 11.13
CA ASP A 3 7.33 -6.14 11.33
C ASP A 3 7.51 -7.25 10.29
N MET A 4 7.84 -6.89 9.04
CA MET A 4 8.11 -7.90 8.00
C MET A 4 9.33 -8.74 8.37
N VAL A 5 10.36 -8.10 8.91
CA VAL A 5 11.61 -8.75 9.30
C VAL A 5 11.45 -9.49 10.64
N THR A 6 10.85 -8.85 11.65
CA THR A 6 10.84 -9.36 13.03
C THR A 6 9.66 -10.27 13.36
N LYS A 7 8.48 -10.06 12.76
CA LYS A 7 7.27 -10.84 13.05
C LYS A 7 6.95 -11.87 11.97
N TRP A 8 7.18 -11.52 10.72
CA TRP A 8 6.82 -12.38 9.58
C TRP A 8 8.00 -13.15 8.99
N GLY A 9 9.24 -12.89 9.45
CA GLY A 9 10.43 -13.60 8.96
C GLY A 9 10.70 -13.39 7.47
N MET A 10 10.31 -12.24 6.92
CA MET A 10 10.47 -11.89 5.50
C MET A 10 11.86 -11.29 5.22
N SER A 11 12.91 -11.84 5.85
CA SER A 11 14.31 -11.49 5.59
C SER A 11 15.04 -12.70 5.03
N GLU A 12 15.72 -12.52 3.89
CA GLU A 12 16.59 -13.55 3.32
C GLU A 12 17.80 -13.84 4.24
N THR A 13 18.25 -12.81 4.97
CA THR A 13 19.46 -12.86 5.79
C THR A 13 19.22 -13.51 7.15
N LEU A 14 18.09 -13.19 7.80
CA LEU A 14 17.72 -13.73 9.12
C LEU A 14 16.88 -15.00 9.02
N GLY A 15 16.31 -15.28 7.85
CA GLY A 15 15.45 -16.43 7.60
C GLY A 15 14.05 -16.29 8.21
N PRO A 16 13.23 -17.36 8.11
CA PRO A 16 11.82 -17.35 8.54
C PRO A 16 11.67 -17.55 10.05
N ILE A 17 12.35 -16.73 10.84
CA ILE A 17 12.33 -16.78 12.31
C ILE A 17 11.61 -15.53 12.84
N ALA A 18 10.68 -15.71 13.76
CA ALA A 18 10.04 -14.61 14.47
C ALA A 18 10.89 -14.21 15.68
N TYR A 19 11.45 -12.99 15.64
CA TYR A 19 12.23 -12.39 16.72
C TYR A 19 11.37 -11.57 17.68
N GLU A 20 10.20 -11.12 17.22
CA GLU A 20 9.21 -10.40 18.03
C GLU A 20 7.89 -11.20 18.01
N GLY A 21 7.37 -11.53 19.19
CA GLY A 21 6.09 -12.24 19.32
C GLY A 21 4.92 -11.36 18.92
N THR A 22 3.93 -11.94 18.21
CA THR A 22 2.68 -11.23 17.85
C THR A 22 1.61 -11.30 18.95
N GLY A 23 1.92 -11.79 20.16
CA GLY A 23 0.87 -12.13 21.15
C GLY A 23 1.19 -11.81 22.61
N GLY A 24 0.33 -10.97 23.20
CA GLY A 24 -0.13 -11.07 24.58
C GLY A 24 0.69 -10.35 25.65
N ARG A 25 0.21 -9.19 26.12
CA ARG A 25 0.56 -8.73 27.48
C ARG A 25 0.23 -9.85 28.45
N MET A 26 1.24 -10.38 29.13
CA MET A 26 1.04 -11.25 30.27
C MET A 26 0.27 -10.45 31.33
N ILE A 27 -0.88 -10.97 31.79
CA ILE A 27 -1.63 -10.36 32.90
C ILE A 27 -0.77 -10.49 34.15
N GLY A 28 -0.17 -9.38 34.58
CA GLY A 28 0.65 -9.32 35.78
C GLY A 28 2.00 -8.64 35.57
N GLY A 29 1.98 -7.31 35.46
CA GLY A 29 3.06 -6.40 35.89
C GLY A 29 4.48 -6.70 35.42
N GLY A 30 4.93 -5.97 34.40
CA GLY A 30 6.35 -5.80 34.09
C GLY A 30 6.61 -5.78 32.59
N ALA A 31 6.66 -4.58 32.00
CA ALA A 31 7.17 -4.41 30.64
C ALA A 31 8.69 -4.61 30.65
N SER A 32 9.12 -5.87 30.75
CA SER A 32 10.45 -6.25 30.25
C SER A 32 10.23 -6.75 28.85
N GLU A 33 10.21 -5.81 27.90
CA GLU A 33 10.49 -6.06 26.48
C GLU A 33 11.98 -6.41 26.38
N ASP A 34 12.34 -7.55 26.98
CA ASP A 34 13.67 -8.11 26.79
C ASP A 34 13.70 -8.51 25.32
N ARG A 35 14.41 -7.70 24.52
CA ARG A 35 14.80 -8.03 23.16
C ARG A 35 15.63 -9.30 23.27
N GLY A 36 14.98 -10.47 23.23
CA GLY A 36 15.58 -11.79 23.47
C GLY A 36 16.56 -12.23 22.39
N TYR A 37 17.19 -11.28 21.69
CA TYR A 37 18.12 -11.49 20.60
C TYR A 37 19.39 -10.67 20.84
N SER A 38 20.53 -11.22 20.40
CA SER A 38 21.83 -10.62 20.65
C SER A 38 22.01 -9.28 19.91
N PRO A 39 22.95 -8.42 20.32
CA PRO A 39 23.28 -7.18 19.60
C PRO A 39 23.62 -7.40 18.12
N GLN A 40 24.22 -8.56 17.80
CA GLN A 40 24.53 -8.95 16.43
C GLN A 40 23.26 -9.17 15.60
N VAL A 41 22.25 -9.82 16.18
CA VAL A 41 20.94 -10.02 15.53
C VAL A 41 20.18 -8.70 15.42
N ALA A 42 20.23 -7.85 16.45
CA ALA A 42 19.63 -6.52 16.42
C ALA A 42 20.18 -5.68 15.24
N LYS A 43 21.50 -5.68 15.07
CA LYS A 43 22.15 -5.02 13.94
C LYS A 43 21.69 -5.59 12.59
N ALA A 44 21.60 -6.91 12.46
CA ALA A 44 21.14 -7.55 11.24
C ALA A 44 19.68 -7.20 10.91
N ILE A 45 18.80 -7.05 11.92
CA ILE A 45 17.42 -6.57 11.73
C ILE A 45 17.42 -5.14 11.18
N ASP A 46 18.20 -4.24 11.79
CA ASP A 46 18.25 -2.84 11.36
C ASP A 46 18.82 -2.71 9.94
N ASP A 47 19.83 -3.51 9.58
CA ASP A 47 20.41 -3.56 8.24
C ASP A 47 19.37 -4.02 7.20
N GLU A 48 18.57 -5.06 7.49
CA GLU A 48 17.51 -5.53 6.58
C GLU A 48 16.37 -4.50 6.46
N VAL A 49 15.97 -3.87 7.55
CA VAL A 49 14.95 -2.82 7.54
C VAL A 49 15.38 -1.65 6.66
N ASN A 50 16.65 -1.23 6.78
CA ASN A 50 17.21 -0.18 5.93
C ASN A 50 17.22 -0.60 4.46
N LYS A 51 17.63 -1.84 4.14
CA LYS A 51 17.61 -2.36 2.76
C LYS A 51 16.21 -2.27 2.15
N ILE A 52 15.19 -2.78 2.85
CA ILE A 52 13.80 -2.75 2.39
C ILE A 52 13.31 -1.31 2.11
N ILE A 53 13.63 -0.37 3.02
CA ILE A 53 13.24 1.03 2.86
C ILE A 53 13.95 1.66 1.66
N GLN A 54 15.25 1.42 1.50
CA GLN A 54 16.03 1.95 0.38
C GLN A 54 15.53 1.40 -0.95
N ASP A 55 15.27 0.10 -1.05
CA ASP A 55 14.74 -0.54 -2.25
C ASP A 55 13.34 0.02 -2.60
N GLY A 56 12.48 0.19 -1.60
CA GLY A 56 11.18 0.82 -1.76
C GLY A 56 11.27 2.27 -2.26
N MET A 57 12.18 3.06 -1.68
CA MET A 57 12.42 4.45 -2.08
C MET A 57 12.98 4.55 -3.49
N GLN A 58 13.94 3.70 -3.85
CA GLN A 58 14.50 3.65 -5.20
C GLN A 58 13.45 3.26 -6.23
N LYS A 59 12.64 2.24 -5.93
CA LYS A 59 11.54 1.81 -6.79
C LYS A 59 10.50 2.91 -6.98
N ALA A 60 10.09 3.58 -5.89
CA ALA A 60 9.17 4.71 -5.96
C ALA A 60 9.75 5.85 -6.81
N ARG A 61 11.02 6.22 -6.58
CA ARG A 61 11.70 7.24 -7.38
C ARG A 61 11.79 6.88 -8.85
N ALA A 62 12.10 5.63 -9.17
CA ALA A 62 12.16 5.15 -10.55
C ALA A 62 10.80 5.24 -11.25
N ILE A 63 9.71 4.85 -10.57
CA ILE A 63 8.35 4.94 -11.10
C ILE A 63 7.94 6.41 -11.32
N LEU A 64 8.14 7.26 -10.31
CA LEU A 64 7.78 8.68 -10.40
C LEU A 64 8.60 9.42 -11.46
N THR A 65 9.86 9.04 -11.65
CA THR A 65 10.72 9.61 -12.69
C THR A 65 10.31 9.12 -14.08
N LYS A 66 9.96 7.82 -14.21
CA LYS A 66 9.47 7.24 -15.48
C LYS A 66 8.20 7.94 -15.97
N TYR A 67 7.29 8.27 -15.06
CA TYR A 67 6.00 8.92 -15.39
C TYR A 67 5.96 10.39 -14.97
N ARG A 68 7.10 11.08 -15.08
CA ARG A 68 7.22 12.46 -14.61
C ARG A 68 6.24 13.43 -15.29
N ILE A 69 6.04 13.26 -16.60
CA ILE A 69 5.10 14.08 -17.38
C ILE A 69 3.67 13.90 -16.86
N ALA A 70 3.24 12.66 -16.61
CA ALA A 70 1.92 12.38 -16.05
C ALA A 70 1.75 13.01 -14.67
N LEU A 71 2.77 12.92 -13.81
CA LEU A 71 2.76 13.54 -12.49
C LEU A 71 2.63 15.07 -12.58
N ASP A 72 3.38 15.71 -13.48
CA ASP A 72 3.33 17.17 -13.63
C ASP A 72 1.95 17.62 -14.16
N ASN A 73 1.36 16.90 -15.12
CA ASN A 73 0.02 17.19 -15.64
C ASN A 73 -1.06 17.03 -14.56
N ILE A 74 -0.98 15.97 -13.76
CA ILE A 74 -1.90 15.76 -12.64
C ILE A 74 -1.73 16.86 -11.59
N ALA A 75 -0.49 17.27 -11.30
CA ALA A 75 -0.21 18.33 -10.34
C ALA A 75 -0.78 19.69 -10.78
N VAL A 76 -0.62 20.03 -12.07
CA VAL A 76 -1.25 21.23 -12.66
C VAL A 76 -2.77 21.15 -12.52
N ARG A 77 -3.37 20.01 -12.87
CA ARG A 77 -4.81 19.85 -12.77
C ARG A 77 -5.31 19.94 -11.32
N LEU A 78 -4.64 19.29 -10.36
CA LEU A 78 -4.96 19.40 -8.93
C LEU A 78 -4.90 20.84 -8.43
N ALA A 79 -3.97 21.64 -8.92
CA ALA A 79 -3.87 23.05 -8.57
C ALA A 79 -5.06 23.87 -9.08
N GLU A 80 -5.72 23.45 -10.17
CA GLU A 80 -6.90 24.13 -10.71
C GLU A 80 -8.21 23.74 -10.00
N VAL A 81 -8.39 22.45 -9.70
CA VAL A 81 -9.68 21.92 -9.20
C VAL A 81 -9.69 21.58 -7.70
N GLU A 82 -8.53 21.65 -7.03
CA GLU A 82 -8.28 21.30 -5.61
C GLU A 82 -8.55 19.84 -5.23
N THR A 83 -9.50 19.18 -5.88
CA THR A 83 -9.89 17.77 -5.67
C THR A 83 -10.04 17.09 -7.03
N LEU A 84 -9.42 15.92 -7.19
CA LEU A 84 -9.62 15.05 -8.35
C LEU A 84 -10.31 13.77 -7.92
N GLU A 85 -11.43 13.45 -8.56
CA GLU A 85 -12.08 12.16 -8.39
C GLU A 85 -11.30 11.06 -9.11
N ARG A 86 -11.48 9.81 -8.65
CA ARG A 86 -10.72 8.67 -9.20
C ARG A 86 -10.88 8.53 -10.71
N GLU A 87 -12.10 8.68 -11.23
CA GLU A 87 -12.40 8.50 -12.65
C GLU A 87 -11.61 9.50 -13.53
N GLU A 88 -11.52 10.75 -13.07
CA GLU A 88 -10.75 11.80 -13.73
C GLU A 88 -9.25 11.54 -13.62
N TYR A 89 -8.76 11.13 -12.45
CA TYR A 89 -7.37 10.77 -12.23
C TYR A 89 -6.92 9.59 -13.11
N GLU A 90 -7.75 8.54 -13.20
CA GLU A 90 -7.47 7.39 -14.07
C GLU A 90 -7.51 7.76 -15.55
N ALA A 91 -8.39 8.68 -15.96
CA ALA A 91 -8.45 9.16 -17.33
C ALA A 91 -7.15 9.91 -17.71
N LEU A 92 -6.66 10.79 -16.84
CA LEU A 92 -5.39 11.49 -17.04
C LEU A 92 -4.21 10.52 -17.13
N LEU A 93 -4.14 9.53 -16.26
CA LEU A 93 -3.09 8.51 -16.31
C LEU A 93 -3.11 7.69 -17.62
N LYS A 94 -4.30 7.31 -18.11
CA LYS A 94 -4.45 6.58 -19.37
C LYS A 94 -4.03 7.41 -20.59
N GLN A 95 -4.35 8.71 -20.58
CA GLN A 95 -3.95 9.64 -21.63
C GLN A 95 -2.41 9.71 -21.76
N GLU A 96 -1.71 9.63 -20.64
CA GLU A 96 -0.24 9.64 -20.57
C GLU A 96 0.38 8.24 -20.77
N GLY A 97 -0.43 7.24 -21.16
CA GLY A 97 0.03 5.87 -21.43
C GLY A 97 0.43 5.08 -20.18
N VAL A 98 0.01 5.51 -18.99
CA VAL A 98 0.28 4.79 -17.74
C VAL A 98 -0.72 3.65 -17.59
N GLU A 99 -0.24 2.42 -17.64
CA GLU A 99 -1.08 1.24 -17.36
C GLU A 99 -1.47 1.17 -15.88
N ILE A 100 -2.78 1.24 -15.62
CA ILE A 100 -3.34 1.10 -14.29
C ILE A 100 -3.65 -0.38 -14.02
N LYS A 101 -2.84 -1.02 -13.17
CA LYS A 101 -3.05 -2.39 -12.72
C LYS A 101 -3.82 -2.40 -11.41
N ASP A 102 -5.15 -2.27 -11.50
CA ASP A 102 -6.02 -2.32 -10.34
C ASP A 102 -6.36 -3.78 -9.99
N ALA A 103 -5.58 -4.36 -9.05
CA ALA A 103 -5.78 -5.72 -8.57
C ALA A 103 -7.06 -5.88 -7.73
N TYR A 104 -7.65 -4.79 -7.22
CA TYR A 104 -8.77 -4.79 -6.29
C TYR A 104 -10.07 -4.27 -6.89
N LYS A 105 -10.10 -3.99 -8.20
CA LYS A 105 -11.28 -3.45 -8.89
C LYS A 105 -12.57 -4.20 -8.56
N LYS A 106 -12.53 -5.54 -8.64
CA LYS A 106 -13.68 -6.40 -8.33
C LYS A 106 -14.14 -6.28 -6.88
N GLN A 107 -13.20 -6.31 -5.93
CA GLN A 107 -13.53 -6.21 -4.50
C GLN A 107 -14.14 -4.86 -4.19
N ARG A 108 -13.58 -3.77 -4.76
CA ARG A 108 -14.12 -2.43 -4.60
C ARG A 108 -15.53 -2.29 -5.17
N GLU A 109 -15.77 -2.79 -6.38
CA GLU A 109 -17.11 -2.74 -6.99
C GLU A 109 -18.16 -3.46 -6.12
N ILE A 110 -17.75 -4.54 -5.44
CA ILE A 110 -18.58 -5.23 -4.45
C ILE A 110 -18.78 -4.36 -3.21
N ASP A 111 -17.72 -3.81 -2.63
CA ASP A 111 -17.79 -2.98 -1.42
C ASP A 111 -18.64 -1.70 -1.65
N GLU A 112 -18.50 -1.06 -2.82
CA GLU A 112 -19.31 0.10 -3.23
C GLU A 112 -20.78 -0.27 -3.41
N ALA A 113 -21.08 -1.44 -4.00
CA ALA A 113 -22.45 -1.94 -4.15
C ALA A 113 -23.10 -2.28 -2.80
N VAL A 114 -22.30 -2.71 -1.81
CA VAL A 114 -22.77 -3.02 -0.45
C VAL A 114 -22.94 -1.75 0.39
N ALA A 115 -22.07 -0.74 0.21
CA ALA A 115 -22.08 0.49 0.98
C ALA A 115 -23.19 1.48 0.55
N ASP A 116 -23.51 1.55 -0.75
CA ASP A 116 -24.62 2.36 -1.26
C ASP A 116 -25.44 1.58 -2.30
N PRO A 117 -26.49 0.84 -1.87
CA PRO A 117 -27.33 0.06 -2.78
C PRO A 117 -28.09 0.92 -3.81
N THR A 118 -28.17 2.24 -3.62
CA THR A 118 -28.84 3.18 -4.55
C THR A 118 -28.07 3.34 -5.85
N LYS A 119 -26.73 3.31 -5.81
CA LYS A 119 -25.87 3.40 -7.01
C LYS A 119 -25.99 2.17 -7.91
N VAL A 120 -26.26 1.00 -7.32
CA VAL A 120 -26.50 -0.27 -8.05
C VAL A 120 -27.78 -0.19 -8.89
N LEU A 121 -28.83 0.44 -8.33
CA LEU A 121 -30.12 0.62 -9.02
C LEU A 121 -30.02 1.60 -10.19
N ALA A 122 -29.21 2.66 -10.07
CA ALA A 122 -28.96 3.60 -11.19
C ALA A 122 -28.25 2.93 -12.38
N LYS A 123 -27.38 1.95 -12.13
CA LYS A 123 -26.69 1.17 -13.18
C LYS A 123 -27.61 0.11 -13.81
N ALA A 124 -28.58 -0.42 -13.07
CA ALA A 124 -29.54 -1.40 -13.55
C ALA A 124 -30.76 -0.78 -14.29
N GLY A 125 -31.08 0.50 -14.05
CA GLY A 125 -32.21 1.19 -14.68
C GLY A 125 -32.01 1.66 -16.12
N GLY A 126 -30.83 1.39 -16.72
CA GLY A 126 -30.46 1.87 -18.08
C GLY A 126 -30.82 0.93 -19.25
N GLU A 127 -31.27 -0.29 -18.99
CA GLU A 127 -31.61 -1.28 -20.03
C GLU A 127 -33.07 -1.76 -19.92
N VAL A 128 -34.04 -0.86 -20.09
CA VAL A 128 -35.38 -1.24 -20.51
C VAL A 128 -35.74 -0.43 -21.75
N LYS A 129 -35.27 -0.92 -22.91
CA LYS A 129 -35.86 -0.57 -24.20
C LYS A 129 -37.17 -1.33 -24.34
N LEU A 130 -38.28 -0.59 -24.42
CA LEU A 130 -39.52 -1.05 -25.05
C LEU A 130 -39.30 -1.36 -26.53
#